data_AF-A0A1D3DP96-F1
#
_entry.id   AF-A0A1D3DP96-F1
#
_cell.length_a   1.000
_cell.length_b   1.000
_cell.length_c   1.000
_cell.angle_alpha   90.00
_cell.angle_beta   90.00
_cell.angle_gamma   90.00
#
_symmetry.space_group_name_H-M   'P 1'
#
loop_
_entity.id
_entity.type
_entity.pdbx_description
1 polymer ?
#
loop_
_entity_poly.entity_id
_entity_poly.type
_entity_poly.pdbx_seq_one_letter_code
_entity_poly.pdbx_strand_id
1 'polypeptide(L)'
;MVNAFAKDVGPEGADIPDALRANMANAVTYYTDDVFQILVGQADYSAERYSTAPNDIDLGDRTVLAFLRPLAADEEAFGAIRASVFRRVDSDIAALGKADLATAPKRAPGEPERDRATGVAIRSGRVTGALRKLSGEAITARYGKGTEQRMAALERDAERSGLPRLVQAFVTRAESAGVPDPSSSGSRFGDILDTAESGYWHRSGGY
;
A
#
# COMPACT_ATOMS: atom_id res chain seq x y z
N MET A 1 -2.74 9.28 -22.20
CA MET A 1 -3.62 10.17 -21.42
C MET A 1 -3.04 10.49 -20.03
N VAL A 2 -2.53 9.50 -19.27
CA VAL A 2 -1.92 9.70 -17.93
C VAL A 2 -0.65 10.59 -17.96
N ASN A 3 0.24 10.41 -18.94
CA ASN A 3 1.48 11.21 -19.06
C ASN A 3 1.26 12.69 -19.39
N ALA A 4 0.12 13.06 -19.98
CA ALA A 4 -0.22 14.46 -20.24
C ALA A 4 -0.81 15.13 -18.99
N PHE A 5 -1.58 14.38 -18.20
CA PHE A 5 -2.26 14.90 -17.01
C PHE A 5 -1.27 15.28 -15.91
N ALA A 6 -0.20 14.51 -15.70
CA ALA A 6 0.79 14.75 -14.64
C ALA A 6 1.62 16.05 -14.83
N LYS A 7 1.60 16.67 -16.02
CA LYS A 7 2.34 17.90 -16.31
C LYS A 7 1.56 19.19 -16.05
N ASP A 8 0.23 19.14 -16.08
CA ASP A 8 -0.62 20.34 -16.10
C ASP A 8 -1.36 20.62 -14.78
N VAL A 9 -1.39 19.66 -13.84
CA VAL A 9 -1.96 19.91 -12.51
C VAL A 9 -0.88 20.44 -11.58
N GLY A 10 -1.10 21.64 -11.02
CA GLY A 10 -0.23 22.19 -9.98
C GLY A 10 -0.03 21.22 -8.80
N PRO A 11 0.97 21.46 -7.93
CA PRO A 11 1.44 20.50 -6.93
C PRO A 11 0.37 19.98 -5.94
N GLU A 12 -0.81 20.60 -5.89
CA GLU A 12 -1.89 20.24 -4.97
C GLU A 12 -3.15 19.68 -5.63
N GLY A 13 -3.29 19.72 -6.96
CA GLY A 13 -4.52 19.25 -7.61
C GLY A 13 -5.81 20.01 -7.28
N ALA A 14 -5.70 21.15 -6.59
CA ALA A 14 -6.82 21.97 -6.15
C ALA A 14 -7.72 22.41 -7.30
N ASP A 15 -7.17 22.52 -8.51
CA ASP A 15 -7.88 22.96 -9.72
C ASP A 15 -8.64 21.83 -10.44
N ILE A 16 -8.57 20.57 -9.98
CA ILE A 16 -9.36 19.49 -10.58
C ILE A 16 -10.81 19.59 -10.06
N PRO A 17 -11.84 19.69 -10.92
CA PRO A 17 -13.24 19.62 -10.50
C PRO A 17 -13.59 18.30 -9.78
N ASP A 18 -14.49 18.34 -8.80
CA ASP A 18 -14.91 17.15 -8.02
C ASP A 18 -15.35 15.98 -8.90
N ALA A 19 -16.16 16.25 -9.93
CA ALA A 19 -16.62 15.23 -10.87
C ALA A 19 -15.45 14.56 -11.62
N LEU A 20 -14.38 15.30 -11.92
CA LEU A 20 -13.19 14.74 -12.53
C LEU A 20 -12.37 13.91 -11.53
N ARG A 21 -12.25 14.34 -10.26
CA ARG A 21 -11.61 13.53 -9.21
C ARG A 21 -12.31 12.20 -8.99
N ALA A 22 -13.64 12.20 -8.92
CA ALA A 22 -14.45 10.99 -8.78
C ALA A 22 -14.23 10.03 -9.97
N ASN A 23 -14.23 10.56 -11.20
CA ASN A 23 -13.97 9.75 -12.39
C ASN A 23 -12.55 9.17 -12.41
N MET A 24 -11.55 9.95 -11.99
CA MET A 24 -10.17 9.48 -11.85
C MET A 24 -10.06 8.37 -10.80
N ALA A 25 -10.71 8.52 -9.65
CA ALA A 25 -10.75 7.47 -8.63
C ALA A 25 -11.43 6.19 -9.14
N ASN A 26 -12.54 6.31 -9.87
CA ASN A 26 -13.20 5.17 -10.51
C ASN A 26 -12.28 4.46 -11.52
N ALA A 27 -11.51 5.21 -12.32
CA ALA A 27 -10.54 4.61 -13.22
C ALA A 27 -9.43 3.87 -12.45
N VAL A 28 -8.89 4.47 -11.38
CA VAL A 28 -7.87 3.82 -10.53
C VAL A 28 -8.39 2.54 -9.88
N THR A 29 -9.62 2.55 -9.39
CA THR A 29 -10.22 1.35 -8.76
C THR A 29 -10.45 0.23 -9.77
N TYR A 30 -10.68 0.54 -11.05
CA TYR A 30 -10.73 -0.46 -12.12
C TYR A 30 -9.37 -1.14 -12.33
N TYR A 31 -8.27 -0.37 -12.32
CA TYR A 31 -6.88 -0.86 -12.50
C TYR A 31 -6.18 -1.17 -11.16
N THR A 32 -6.91 -1.65 -10.16
CA THR A 32 -6.38 -1.84 -8.79
C THR A 32 -5.16 -2.76 -8.76
N ASP A 33 -5.16 -3.84 -9.55
CA ASP A 33 -4.05 -4.81 -9.56
C ASP A 33 -2.77 -4.20 -10.15
N ASP A 34 -2.88 -3.41 -11.22
CA ASP A 34 -1.74 -2.70 -11.82
C ASP A 34 -1.19 -1.65 -10.86
N VAL A 35 -2.08 -0.85 -10.25
CA VAL A 35 -1.71 0.15 -9.25
C VAL A 35 -1.03 -0.50 -8.05
N PHE A 36 -1.54 -1.64 -7.57
CA PHE A 36 -0.92 -2.42 -6.52
C PHE A 36 0.49 -2.86 -6.91
N GLN A 37 0.66 -3.49 -8.09
CA GLN A 37 1.96 -3.96 -8.60
C GLN A 37 2.99 -2.82 -8.70
N ILE A 38 2.58 -1.67 -9.23
CA ILE A 38 3.44 -0.50 -9.38
C ILE A 38 3.81 0.09 -8.01
N LEU A 39 2.85 0.23 -7.09
CA LEU A 39 3.10 0.79 -5.75
C LEU A 39 4.00 -0.08 -4.88
N VAL A 40 3.98 -1.40 -5.08
CA VAL A 40 4.94 -2.35 -4.47
C VAL A 40 6.39 -1.99 -4.84
N GLY A 41 6.65 -1.47 -6.05
CA GLY A 41 7.98 -1.04 -6.48
C GLY A 41 9.00 -2.19 -6.54
N GLN A 42 8.60 -3.35 -7.06
CA GLN A 42 9.47 -4.52 -7.25
C GLN A 42 10.24 -4.51 -8.58
N ALA A 43 9.77 -3.73 -9.56
CA ALA A 43 10.40 -3.54 -10.86
C ALA A 43 10.23 -2.09 -11.32
N ASP A 44 11.01 -1.70 -12.33
CA ASP A 44 10.78 -0.47 -13.06
C ASP A 44 9.71 -0.70 -14.13
N TYR A 45 8.45 -0.55 -13.73
CA TYR A 45 7.28 -0.70 -14.60
C TYR A 45 7.20 0.38 -15.69
N SER A 46 8.14 1.33 -15.78
CA SER A 46 8.22 2.23 -16.96
C SER A 46 8.92 1.59 -18.16
N ALA A 47 9.54 0.42 -17.99
CA ALA A 47 10.13 -0.35 -19.07
C ALA A 47 9.17 -1.45 -19.54
N GLU A 48 8.90 -1.49 -20.85
CA GLU A 48 7.97 -2.41 -21.53
C GLU A 48 8.07 -3.87 -21.07
N ARG A 49 9.30 -4.37 -20.86
CA ARG A 49 9.55 -5.75 -20.40
C ARG A 49 9.02 -6.08 -19.00
N TYR A 50 8.65 -5.06 -18.22
CA TYR A 50 8.08 -5.18 -16.89
C TYR A 50 6.66 -4.63 -16.83
N SER A 51 6.01 -4.36 -17.98
CA SER A 51 4.60 -3.94 -18.03
C SER A 51 3.74 -4.77 -17.08
N THR A 52 2.77 -4.11 -16.45
CA THR A 52 1.81 -4.85 -15.63
C THR A 52 0.97 -5.76 -16.51
N ALA A 53 0.57 -6.92 -15.98
CA ALA A 53 -0.38 -7.81 -16.63
C ALA A 53 -1.72 -7.80 -15.88
N PRO A 54 -2.87 -7.87 -16.58
CA PRO A 54 -3.01 -8.12 -18.03
C PRO A 54 -3.08 -6.85 -18.91
N ASN A 55 -2.93 -5.66 -18.33
CA ASN A 55 -3.29 -4.39 -19.01
C ASN A 55 -2.11 -3.68 -19.71
N ASP A 56 -0.92 -4.29 -19.72
CA ASP A 56 0.30 -3.80 -20.36
C ASP A 56 0.63 -2.34 -19.97
N ILE A 57 0.55 -2.00 -18.68
CA ILE A 57 0.78 -0.62 -18.21
C ILE A 57 2.27 -0.37 -17.98
N ASP A 58 2.79 0.58 -18.75
CA ASP A 58 4.16 1.10 -18.70
C ASP A 58 4.28 2.37 -17.85
N LEU A 59 4.01 2.28 -16.55
CA LEU A 59 4.09 3.43 -15.63
C LEU A 59 4.98 3.14 -14.42
N GLY A 60 5.98 4.00 -14.21
CA GLY A 60 6.81 3.98 -13.02
C GLY A 60 6.06 4.44 -11.76
N ASP A 61 6.57 4.02 -10.60
CA ASP A 61 5.95 4.27 -9.30
C ASP A 61 5.80 5.77 -8.98
N ARG A 62 6.78 6.59 -9.34
CA ARG A 62 6.74 8.05 -9.20
C ARG A 62 5.58 8.67 -9.97
N THR A 63 5.29 8.17 -11.17
CA THR A 63 4.20 8.68 -12.01
C THR A 63 2.84 8.34 -11.39
N VAL A 64 2.67 7.11 -10.93
CA VAL A 64 1.44 6.68 -10.24
C VAL A 64 1.24 7.47 -8.95
N LEU A 65 2.29 7.63 -8.12
CA LEU A 65 2.21 8.43 -6.89
C LEU A 65 1.86 9.90 -7.17
N ALA A 66 2.45 10.50 -8.21
CA ALA A 66 2.11 11.87 -8.61
C ALA A 66 0.66 12.00 -9.07
N PHE A 67 0.13 10.99 -9.77
CA PHE A 67 -1.27 10.95 -10.18
C PHE A 67 -2.23 10.79 -9.00
N LEU A 68 -1.86 10.00 -7.98
CA LEU A 68 -2.69 9.76 -6.80
C LEU A 68 -2.66 10.91 -5.79
N ARG A 69 -1.58 11.68 -5.72
CA ARG A 69 -1.43 12.82 -4.80
C ARG A 69 -2.60 13.82 -4.82
N PRO A 70 -3.03 14.36 -5.97
CA PRO A 70 -4.15 15.30 -6.01
C PRO A 70 -5.48 14.64 -5.57
N LEU A 71 -5.62 13.32 -5.74
CA LEU A 71 -6.80 12.59 -5.27
C LEU A 71 -6.79 12.42 -3.75
N ALA A 72 -5.61 12.35 -3.12
CA ALA A 72 -5.48 12.23 -1.66
C ALA A 72 -6.03 13.45 -0.88
N ALA A 73 -6.15 14.62 -1.52
CA ALA A 73 -6.79 15.79 -0.95
C ALA A 73 -8.32 15.65 -0.82
N ASP A 74 -8.92 14.75 -1.59
CA ASP A 74 -10.34 14.39 -1.59
C ASP A 74 -10.54 13.07 -0.84
N GLU A 75 -11.09 13.15 0.37
CA GLU A 75 -11.22 11.99 1.26
C GLU A 75 -12.13 10.91 0.69
N GLU A 76 -13.15 11.28 -0.08
CA GLU A 76 -14.10 10.33 -0.68
C GLU A 76 -13.43 9.58 -1.84
N ALA A 77 -12.84 10.33 -2.78
CA ALA A 77 -12.14 9.78 -3.93
C ALA A 77 -10.96 8.89 -3.49
N PHE A 78 -10.13 9.38 -2.56
CA PHE A 78 -9.00 8.61 -2.05
C PHE A 78 -9.44 7.43 -1.18
N GLY A 79 -10.55 7.57 -0.44
CA GLY A 79 -11.15 6.50 0.33
C GLY A 79 -11.55 5.31 -0.54
N ALA A 80 -12.13 5.57 -1.71
CA ALA A 80 -12.48 4.52 -2.68
C ALA A 80 -11.23 3.79 -3.22
N ILE A 81 -10.18 4.53 -3.57
CA ILE A 81 -8.91 3.97 -4.03
C ILE A 81 -8.28 3.09 -2.95
N ARG A 82 -8.16 3.63 -1.73
CA ARG A 82 -7.62 2.90 -0.58
C ARG A 82 -8.40 1.63 -0.29
N ALA A 83 -9.73 1.71 -0.26
CA ALA A 83 -10.58 0.55 -0.02
C ALA A 83 -10.35 -0.54 -1.08
N SER A 84 -10.21 -0.17 -2.35
CA SER A 84 -9.93 -1.14 -3.41
C SER A 84 -8.58 -1.81 -3.25
N VAL A 85 -7.52 -1.02 -3.00
CA VAL A 85 -6.17 -1.55 -2.80
C VAL A 85 -6.07 -2.40 -1.52
N PHE A 86 -6.74 -2.00 -0.45
CA PHE A 86 -6.77 -2.77 0.79
C PHE A 86 -7.52 -4.09 0.65
N ARG A 87 -8.61 -4.17 -0.14
CA ARG A 87 -9.22 -5.47 -0.45
C ARG A 87 -8.22 -6.44 -1.10
N ARG A 88 -7.33 -5.93 -1.96
CA ARG A 88 -6.27 -6.76 -2.54
C ARG A 88 -5.25 -7.21 -1.49
N VAL A 89 -4.79 -6.30 -0.63
CA VAL A 89 -3.91 -6.62 0.51
C VAL A 89 -4.55 -7.68 1.41
N ASP A 90 -5.78 -7.47 1.82
CA ASP A 90 -6.52 -8.38 2.71
C ASP A 90 -6.70 -9.75 2.05
N SER A 91 -6.94 -9.81 0.74
CA SER A 91 -7.02 -11.07 -0.03
C SER A 91 -5.69 -11.82 -0.07
N ASP A 92 -4.58 -11.12 -0.33
CA ASP A 92 -3.23 -11.69 -0.31
C ASP A 92 -2.89 -12.28 1.07
N ILE A 93 -3.24 -11.57 2.15
CA ILE A 93 -3.06 -12.03 3.55
C ILE A 93 -3.98 -13.22 3.84
N ALA A 94 -5.26 -13.14 3.47
CA ALA A 94 -6.25 -14.19 3.71
C ALA A 94 -5.84 -15.54 3.10
N ALA A 95 -5.12 -15.50 1.98
CA ALA A 95 -4.68 -16.70 1.27
C ALA A 95 -3.46 -17.40 1.89
N LEU A 96 -2.82 -16.82 2.91
CA LEU A 96 -1.72 -17.45 3.66
C LEU A 96 -2.26 -18.55 4.57
N GLY A 97 -1.63 -19.73 4.57
CA GLY A 97 -2.00 -20.84 5.46
C GLY A 97 -1.20 -20.85 6.77
N LYS A 98 -1.54 -21.77 7.67
CA LYS A 98 -0.78 -21.98 8.92
C LYS A 98 0.70 -22.26 8.66
N ALA A 99 1.02 -23.07 7.65
CA ALA A 99 2.39 -23.41 7.30
C ALA A 99 3.18 -22.16 6.85
N ASP A 100 2.58 -21.31 6.00
CA ASP A 100 3.20 -20.06 5.54
C ASP A 100 3.55 -19.14 6.72
N LEU A 101 2.68 -19.08 7.73
CA LEU A 101 2.77 -18.15 8.85
C LEU A 101 3.62 -18.66 10.02
N ALA A 102 3.70 -19.98 10.21
CA ALA A 102 4.33 -20.58 11.39
C ALA A 102 5.65 -21.31 11.09
N THR A 103 5.98 -21.57 9.83
CA THR A 103 7.14 -22.40 9.48
C THR A 103 7.91 -21.76 8.34
N ALA A 104 9.20 -21.48 8.57
CA ALA A 104 10.07 -21.04 7.49
C ALA A 104 10.14 -22.12 6.40
N PRO A 105 10.02 -21.75 5.11
CA PRO A 105 10.08 -22.71 4.03
C PRO A 105 11.44 -23.43 4.03
N LYS A 106 11.41 -24.76 3.87
CA LYS A 106 12.63 -25.56 3.78
C LYS A 106 13.29 -25.30 2.42
N ARG A 107 14.56 -24.91 2.44
CA ARG A 107 15.37 -24.68 1.25
C ARG A 107 15.98 -25.98 0.75
N ALA A 108 15.77 -26.30 -0.53
CA ALA A 108 16.64 -27.20 -1.27
C ALA A 108 17.85 -26.41 -1.82
N PRO A 109 19.08 -26.94 -1.76
CA PRO A 109 20.24 -26.28 -2.36
C PRO A 109 20.02 -25.98 -3.84
N GLY A 110 20.26 -24.74 -4.26
CA GLY A 110 20.11 -24.31 -5.65
C GLY A 110 18.71 -23.80 -6.04
N GLU A 111 17.69 -23.95 -5.19
CA GLU A 111 16.36 -23.40 -5.47
C GLU A 111 16.20 -21.95 -5.00
N PRO A 112 15.47 -21.11 -5.76
CA PRO A 112 15.15 -19.75 -5.33
C PRO A 112 14.24 -19.80 -4.10
N GLU A 113 14.52 -18.92 -3.13
CA GLU A 113 13.71 -18.81 -1.92
C GLU A 113 12.30 -18.30 -2.28
N ARG A 114 11.29 -19.14 -2.07
CA ARG A 114 9.88 -18.81 -2.28
C ARG A 114 9.17 -18.76 -0.94
N ASP A 115 9.45 -17.72 -0.18
CA ASP A 115 8.71 -17.44 1.03
C ASP A 115 7.48 -16.58 0.71
N ARG A 116 6.34 -17.25 0.62
CA ARG A 116 5.07 -16.61 0.28
C ARG A 116 4.65 -15.57 1.32
N ALA A 117 4.79 -15.87 2.61
CA ALA A 117 4.38 -14.97 3.68
C ALA A 117 5.27 -13.72 3.72
N THR A 118 6.59 -13.88 3.60
CA THR A 118 7.53 -12.77 3.46
C THR A 118 7.19 -11.93 2.23
N GLY A 119 6.89 -12.57 1.09
CA GLY A 119 6.49 -11.88 -0.13
C GLY A 119 5.22 -11.03 0.04
N VAL A 120 4.19 -11.59 0.69
CA VAL A 120 2.95 -10.86 1.00
C VAL A 120 3.24 -9.70 1.95
N ALA A 121 4.00 -9.91 3.03
CA ALA A 121 4.39 -8.88 3.99
C ALA A 121 5.12 -7.69 3.35
N ILE A 122 6.11 -7.95 2.49
CA ILE A 122 6.81 -6.90 1.76
C ILE A 122 5.84 -6.07 0.93
N ARG A 123 4.99 -6.74 0.12
CA ARG A 123 4.07 -6.04 -0.79
C ARG A 123 3.03 -5.23 -0.03
N SER A 124 2.38 -5.84 0.95
CA SER A 124 1.35 -5.18 1.77
C SER A 124 1.91 -4.02 2.57
N GLY A 125 3.10 -4.18 3.15
CA GLY A 125 3.82 -3.13 3.86
C GLY A 125 4.07 -1.94 2.94
N ARG A 126 4.75 -2.17 1.81
CA ARG A 126 5.12 -1.11 0.86
C ARG A 126 3.92 -0.35 0.30
N VAL A 127 2.85 -1.05 -0.07
CA VAL A 127 1.64 -0.42 -0.61
C VAL A 127 0.92 0.39 0.46
N THR A 128 0.76 -0.16 1.67
CA THR A 128 0.15 0.56 2.80
C THR A 128 0.98 1.80 3.16
N GLY A 129 2.30 1.69 3.17
CA GLY A 129 3.21 2.82 3.37
C GLY A 129 3.05 3.89 2.29
N ALA A 130 3.03 3.51 1.01
CA ALA A 130 2.84 4.45 -0.08
C ALA A 130 1.51 5.23 0.02
N LEU A 131 0.41 4.55 0.36
CA LEU A 131 -0.89 5.19 0.59
C LEU A 131 -0.93 6.04 1.86
N ARG A 132 -0.17 5.65 2.89
CA ARG A 132 0.01 6.48 4.09
C ARG A 132 0.75 7.78 3.77
N LYS A 133 1.80 7.71 2.95
CA LYS A 133 2.56 8.89 2.53
C LYS A 133 1.65 9.92 1.87
N LEU A 134 0.83 9.48 0.91
CA LEU A 134 -0.09 10.36 0.17
C LEU A 134 -1.12 11.02 1.10
N SER A 135 -1.76 10.26 2.00
CA SER A 135 -2.67 10.85 2.99
C SER A 135 -1.97 11.76 3.98
N GLY A 136 -0.76 11.39 4.41
CA GLY A 136 0.09 12.23 5.25
C GLY A 136 0.32 13.58 4.58
N GLU A 137 0.89 13.59 3.37
CA GLU A 137 1.10 14.79 2.56
C GLU A 137 -0.18 15.65 2.47
N ALA A 138 -1.33 15.05 2.12
CA ALA A 138 -2.61 15.76 2.02
C ALA A 138 -3.09 16.36 3.35
N ILE A 139 -3.00 15.61 4.45
CA ILE A 139 -3.36 16.10 5.80
C ILE A 139 -2.43 17.26 6.20
N THR A 140 -1.14 17.14 5.92
CA THR A 140 -0.16 18.18 6.28
C THR A 140 -0.28 19.46 5.45
N ALA A 141 -0.80 19.35 4.21
CA ALA A 141 -1.15 20.50 3.38
C ALA A 141 -2.43 21.19 3.88
N ARG A 142 -3.42 20.41 4.34
CA ARG A 142 -4.70 20.93 4.83
C ARG A 142 -4.60 21.67 6.16
N TYR A 143 -3.73 21.22 7.06
CA TYR A 143 -3.62 21.75 8.42
C TYR A 143 -2.28 22.41 8.70
N GLY A 144 -2.30 23.52 9.45
CA GLY A 144 -1.09 24.22 9.87
C GLY A 144 -0.11 23.33 10.64
N LYS A 145 1.19 23.57 10.46
CA LYS A 145 2.26 22.81 11.12
C LYS A 145 2.13 22.91 12.65
N GLY A 146 2.23 21.77 13.33
CA GLY A 146 2.19 21.69 14.80
C GLY A 146 0.82 21.90 15.43
N THR A 147 -0.26 21.98 14.63
CA THR A 147 -1.62 22.12 15.15
C THR A 147 -2.14 20.79 15.72
N GLU A 148 -2.98 20.87 16.75
CA GLU A 148 -3.66 19.70 17.33
C GLU A 148 -4.54 18.99 16.28
N GLN A 149 -5.18 19.76 15.40
CA GLN A 149 -5.99 19.21 14.31
C GLN A 149 -5.16 18.36 13.35
N ARG A 150 -3.94 18.81 13.00
CA ARG A 150 -3.01 18.04 12.17
C ARG A 150 -2.62 16.74 12.86
N MET A 151 -2.21 16.79 14.13
CA MET A 151 -1.79 15.61 14.89
C MET A 151 -2.93 14.59 14.99
N ALA A 152 -4.12 15.04 15.38
CA ALA A 152 -5.29 14.18 15.51
C ALA A 152 -5.73 13.58 14.16
N ALA A 153 -5.62 14.33 13.06
CA ALA A 153 -5.92 13.81 11.72
C ALA A 153 -4.89 12.75 11.29
N LEU A 154 -3.60 12.99 11.54
CA LEU A 154 -2.53 12.03 11.23
C LEU A 154 -2.67 10.74 12.05
N GLU A 155 -3.02 10.84 13.32
CA GLU A 155 -3.24 9.69 14.21
C GLU A 155 -4.45 8.87 13.75
N ARG A 156 -5.60 9.52 13.52
CA ARG A 156 -6.79 8.83 12.99
C ARG A 156 -6.53 8.13 11.67
N ASP A 157 -5.77 8.75 10.77
CA ASP A 157 -5.38 8.11 9.49
C ASP A 157 -4.49 6.89 9.72
N ALA A 158 -3.52 6.99 10.64
CA ALA A 158 -2.63 5.88 10.97
C ALA A 158 -3.39 4.69 11.57
N GLU A 159 -4.35 4.93 12.48
CA GLU A 159 -5.18 3.88 13.07
C GLU A 159 -6.07 3.18 12.03
N ARG A 160 -6.72 3.96 11.16
CA ARG A 160 -7.70 3.43 10.20
C ARG A 160 -7.06 2.74 9.00
N SER A 161 -5.86 3.17 8.60
CA SER A 161 -5.30 2.84 7.29
C SER A 161 -3.78 2.69 7.27
N GLY A 162 -3.11 2.86 8.40
CA GLY A 162 -1.66 2.71 8.52
C GLY A 162 -1.22 1.33 9.02
N LEU A 163 -0.03 1.29 9.59
CA LEU A 163 0.59 0.07 10.12
C LEU A 163 -0.27 -0.69 11.13
N PRO A 164 -0.96 -0.06 12.11
CA PRO A 164 -1.82 -0.78 13.06
C PRO A 164 -2.87 -1.67 12.39
N ARG A 165 -3.56 -1.14 11.35
CA ARG A 165 -4.53 -1.91 10.57
C ARG A 165 -3.88 -3.09 9.87
N LEU A 166 -2.71 -2.88 9.25
CA LEU A 166 -1.98 -3.93 8.54
C LEU A 166 -1.54 -5.05 9.48
N VAL A 167 -0.96 -4.69 10.63
CA VAL A 167 -0.56 -5.66 11.68
C VAL A 167 -1.76 -6.46 12.14
N GLN A 168 -2.89 -5.78 12.43
CA GLN A 168 -4.11 -6.46 12.84
C GLN A 168 -4.61 -7.45 11.78
N ALA A 169 -4.51 -7.13 10.49
CA ALA A 169 -4.90 -8.06 9.42
C ALA A 169 -4.06 -9.35 9.44
N PHE A 170 -2.74 -9.25 9.63
CA PHE A 170 -1.87 -10.42 9.78
C PHE A 170 -2.17 -11.21 11.05
N VAL A 171 -2.36 -10.54 12.19
CA VAL A 171 -2.65 -11.19 13.48
C VAL A 171 -3.95 -11.96 13.40
N THR A 172 -5.03 -11.32 12.95
CA THR A 172 -6.33 -11.98 12.72
C THR A 172 -6.18 -13.18 11.79
N ARG A 173 -5.32 -13.07 10.77
CA ARG A 173 -5.07 -14.19 9.87
C ARG A 173 -4.35 -15.35 10.56
N ALA A 174 -3.31 -15.08 11.34
CA ALA A 174 -2.56 -16.09 12.07
C ALA A 174 -3.44 -16.83 13.09
N GLU A 175 -4.26 -16.09 13.82
CA GLU A 175 -5.24 -16.64 14.76
C GLU A 175 -6.25 -17.55 14.05
N SER A 176 -6.86 -17.07 12.97
CA SER A 176 -7.82 -17.88 12.17
C SER A 176 -7.16 -19.09 11.47
N ALA A 177 -5.85 -19.05 11.23
CA ALA A 177 -5.08 -20.19 10.72
C ALA A 177 -4.66 -21.16 11.84
N GLY A 178 -4.86 -20.81 13.11
CA GLY A 178 -4.45 -21.62 14.26
C GLY A 178 -2.94 -21.62 14.51
N VAL A 179 -2.27 -20.49 14.25
CA VAL A 179 -0.87 -20.27 14.64
C VAL A 179 -0.83 -20.04 16.16
N PRO A 180 -0.12 -20.86 16.95
CA PRO A 180 -0.01 -20.67 18.39
C PRO A 180 0.84 -19.43 18.70
N ASP A 181 0.38 -18.59 19.63
CA ASP A 181 1.08 -17.41 20.16
C ASP A 181 1.76 -16.54 19.07
N PRO A 182 0.98 -15.88 18.20
CA PRO A 182 1.50 -14.95 17.19
C PRO A 182 2.26 -13.76 17.81
N SER A 183 2.11 -13.51 19.11
CA SER A 183 2.83 -12.46 19.83
C SER A 183 4.23 -12.85 20.31
N SER A 184 4.64 -14.12 20.15
CA SER A 184 5.95 -14.57 20.64
C SER A 184 7.10 -13.93 19.86
N SER A 185 7.93 -13.16 20.58
CA SER A 185 9.15 -12.53 20.06
C SER A 185 10.12 -13.59 19.53
N GLY A 186 10.68 -13.36 18.34
CA GLY A 186 11.60 -14.30 17.65
C GLY A 186 10.91 -15.49 16.97
N SER A 187 9.57 -15.49 16.89
CA SER A 187 8.84 -16.47 16.09
C SER A 187 8.85 -16.10 14.61
N ARG A 188 8.62 -17.10 13.75
CA ARG A 188 8.46 -16.89 12.30
C ARG A 188 7.41 -15.83 11.97
N PHE A 189 6.33 -15.78 12.74
CA PHE A 189 5.28 -14.80 12.54
C PHE A 189 5.72 -13.39 12.95
N GLY A 190 6.53 -13.26 14.00
CA GLY A 190 7.24 -12.02 14.32
C GLY A 190 8.07 -11.50 13.14
N ASP A 191 8.87 -12.36 12.50
CA ASP A 191 9.66 -11.96 11.31
C ASP A 191 8.78 -11.45 10.15
N ILE A 192 7.59 -12.02 9.98
CA ILE A 192 6.62 -11.60 8.96
C ILE A 192 6.09 -10.19 9.28
N LEU A 193 5.77 -9.91 10.56
CA LEU A 193 5.34 -8.59 11.00
C LEU A 193 6.45 -7.55 10.84
N ASP A 194 7.67 -7.86 11.27
CA ASP A 194 8.85 -6.98 11.12
C ASP A 194 9.13 -6.66 9.64
N THR A 195 8.93 -7.64 8.77
CA THR A 195 9.04 -7.48 7.31
C THR A 195 7.97 -6.53 6.78
N ALA A 196 6.71 -6.70 7.20
CA ALA A 196 5.61 -5.82 6.80
C ALA A 196 5.83 -4.38 7.28
N GLU A 197 6.29 -4.23 8.52
CA GLU A 197 6.64 -2.95 9.13
C GLU A 197 7.80 -2.27 8.38
N SER A 198 8.87 -3.01 8.09
CA SER A 198 10.01 -2.50 7.32
C SER A 198 9.58 -2.02 5.93
N GLY A 199 8.71 -2.79 5.26
CA GLY A 199 8.12 -2.40 3.98
C GLY A 199 7.28 -1.13 4.07
N TYR A 200 6.50 -0.99 5.15
CA TYR A 200 5.67 0.18 5.43
C TYR A 200 6.52 1.43 5.63
N TRP A 201 7.51 1.40 6.53
CA TRP A 201 8.35 2.56 6.81
C TRP A 201 9.22 2.97 5.62
N HIS A 202 9.63 2.00 4.79
CA HIS A 202 10.35 2.27 3.55
C HIS A 202 9.56 3.18 2.58
N ARG A 203 8.21 3.14 2.62
CA ARG A 203 7.35 3.86 1.68
C ARG A 203 6.48 4.96 2.29
N SER A 204 6.30 4.97 3.62
CA SER A 204 5.47 5.97 4.31
C SER A 204 6.08 7.37 4.32
N GLY A 205 7.41 7.49 4.25
CA GLY A 205 8.11 8.78 4.31
C GLY A 205 7.87 9.53 5.63
N GLY A 206 8.48 10.71 5.75
CA GLY A 206 8.18 11.69 6.80
C GLY A 206 7.41 12.87 6.20
N TYR A 207 6.35 13.32 6.87
CA TYR A 207 5.43 14.38 6.42
C TYR A 207 5.13 15.38 7.53
#